data_AF-M1WBF1-F1
#
_entry.id   AF-M1WBF1-F1
#
_cell.length_a   1.000
_cell.length_b   1.000
_cell.length_c   1.000
_cell.angle_alpha   90.00
_cell.angle_beta   90.00
_cell.angle_gamma   90.00
#
_symmetry.space_group_name_H-M   'P 1'
#
loop_
_entity.id
_entity.type
_entity.pdbx_description
1 polymer ?
#
loop_
_entity_poly.entity_id
_entity_poly.type
_entity_poly.pdbx_seq_one_letter_code
_entity_poly.pdbx_strand_id
1 'polypeptide(L)'
;MPTPTQYFGYLVTNVGPLTTHFTPAASCATAKPNVYIVTQIADTRGLFGFPSCEAPKYDGCLPQGESLDRLNRDLATHPRNGNLAYHSPGLQCPSGWKKAGRVVAADTQATKPRGGLSFKGINMSTVMQNGNPGPLPKLHAYASILDPGETLVWCCPKGFTANADATCTSDLGPFSSFSYTQRCEIYLPSQDLLTITSHQGTLLPNPLVVITPAVSDMSSSTFTIVPAETPSLTVVSAVPVVALIHKSSDKKGKGHASPPTVDDDDDSASRALRPSLVGVVLGSMLALWMFVS
;
A
#
# COMPACT_ATOMS: atom_id res chain seq x y z
N MET A 1 20.65 -0.10 -4.63
CA MET A 1 19.48 -0.90 -4.27
C MET A 1 19.21 -0.53 -2.85
N PRO A 2 17.99 -0.15 -2.41
CA PRO A 2 17.78 0.41 -1.09
C PRO A 2 18.59 -0.34 -0.04
N THR A 3 19.57 0.36 0.52
CA THR A 3 20.50 -0.20 1.50
C THR A 3 19.82 -0.53 2.84
N PRO A 4 18.84 0.25 3.33
CA PRO A 4 18.16 -0.06 4.59
C PRO A 4 17.35 -1.35 4.50
N THR A 5 17.48 -2.21 5.52
CA THR A 5 16.60 -3.37 5.74
C THR A 5 15.41 -3.05 6.63
N GLN A 6 15.46 -1.91 7.34
CA GLN A 6 14.37 -1.39 8.17
C GLN A 6 14.32 0.14 8.11
N TYR A 7 13.13 0.72 8.28
CA TYR A 7 12.95 2.18 8.35
C TYR A 7 11.70 2.54 9.15
N PHE A 8 11.82 3.24 10.28
CA PHE A 8 10.68 3.66 11.14
C PHE A 8 9.63 2.55 11.38
N GLY A 9 10.09 1.38 11.83
CA GLY A 9 9.21 0.23 12.09
C GLY A 9 8.72 -0.50 10.83
N TYR A 10 9.17 -0.13 9.63
CA TYR A 10 8.92 -0.92 8.43
C TYR A 10 10.05 -1.91 8.16
N LEU A 11 9.72 -3.13 7.73
CA LEU A 11 10.66 -4.06 7.13
C LEU A 11 10.79 -3.77 5.64
N VAL A 12 12.01 -3.56 5.16
CA VAL A 12 12.32 -3.25 3.76
C VAL A 12 12.79 -4.52 3.07
N THR A 13 12.10 -4.96 2.02
CA THR A 13 12.37 -6.27 1.39
C THR A 13 12.35 -6.19 -0.13
N ASN A 14 13.46 -6.56 -0.76
CA ASN A 14 13.48 -6.86 -2.19
C ASN A 14 12.86 -8.24 -2.43
N VAL A 15 11.72 -8.30 -3.11
CA VAL A 15 11.03 -9.56 -3.46
C VAL A 15 11.47 -10.13 -4.81
N GLY A 16 12.53 -9.58 -5.40
CA GLY A 16 13.14 -10.05 -6.64
C GLY A 16 12.84 -9.17 -7.85
N PRO A 17 13.47 -9.46 -9.01
CA PRO A 17 13.30 -8.64 -10.22
C PRO A 17 11.88 -8.71 -10.79
N LEU A 18 11.44 -7.60 -11.38
CA LEU A 18 10.26 -7.55 -12.25
C LEU A 18 10.58 -6.75 -13.51
N THR A 19 11.29 -7.40 -14.43
CA THR A 19 11.82 -6.79 -15.66
C THR A 19 10.98 -7.08 -16.91
N THR A 20 9.98 -7.95 -16.76
CA THR A 20 9.01 -8.35 -17.78
C THR A 20 7.58 -8.20 -17.25
N HIS A 21 6.61 -8.22 -18.16
CA HIS A 21 5.20 -8.18 -17.79
C HIS A 21 4.79 -9.45 -17.04
N PHE A 22 4.46 -9.30 -15.76
CA PHE A 22 3.79 -10.35 -15.01
C PHE A 22 2.38 -10.60 -15.57
N THR A 23 2.06 -11.87 -15.78
CA THR A 23 0.73 -12.33 -16.17
C THR A 23 0.19 -13.23 -15.04
N PRO A 24 -0.91 -12.84 -14.37
CA PRO A 24 -1.52 -13.68 -13.33
C PRO A 24 -1.97 -15.04 -13.85
N ALA A 25 -2.04 -16.04 -12.98
CA ALA A 25 -2.65 -17.32 -13.30
C ALA A 25 -4.14 -17.15 -13.64
N ALA A 26 -4.71 -18.01 -14.49
CA ALA A 26 -6.11 -17.91 -14.91
C ALA A 26 -7.10 -17.99 -13.72
N SER A 27 -6.75 -18.73 -12.67
CA SER A 27 -7.53 -18.82 -11.42
C SER A 27 -7.75 -17.45 -10.75
N CYS A 28 -6.87 -16.48 -11.00
CA CYS A 28 -6.96 -15.13 -10.46
C CYS A 28 -8.11 -14.32 -11.05
N ALA A 29 -8.66 -14.69 -12.22
CA ALA A 29 -9.83 -14.04 -12.78
C ALA A 29 -11.10 -14.29 -11.95
N THR A 30 -11.12 -15.37 -11.15
CA THR A 30 -12.25 -15.77 -10.30
C THR A 30 -11.94 -15.65 -8.80
N ALA A 31 -10.72 -15.27 -8.43
CA ALA A 31 -10.25 -15.24 -7.04
C ALA A 31 -10.82 -14.06 -6.27
N LYS A 32 -11.74 -14.30 -5.32
CA LYS A 32 -12.56 -13.28 -4.63
C LYS A 32 -11.83 -11.95 -4.40
N PRO A 33 -12.52 -10.81 -4.68
CA PRO A 33 -12.01 -9.53 -4.31
C PRO A 33 -11.86 -9.51 -2.81
N ASN A 34 -10.95 -8.67 -2.48
CA ASN A 34 -10.26 -8.73 -1.27
C ASN A 34 -10.58 -7.27 -0.85
N VAL A 35 -11.32 -7.16 0.26
CA VAL A 35 -12.34 -6.11 0.45
C VAL A 35 -12.14 -5.41 1.78
N TYR A 36 -12.25 -4.08 1.77
CA TYR A 36 -12.37 -3.26 2.98
C TYR A 36 -13.75 -2.63 3.07
N ILE A 37 -14.19 -2.41 4.30
CA ILE A 37 -15.30 -1.53 4.62
C ILE A 37 -14.66 -0.23 5.10
N VAL A 38 -14.94 0.87 4.41
CA VAL A 38 -14.39 2.18 4.74
C VAL A 38 -15.52 3.13 5.07
N THR A 39 -15.25 4.09 5.95
CA THR A 39 -16.18 5.16 6.30
C THR A 39 -15.60 6.49 5.83
N GLN A 40 -16.48 7.42 5.45
CA GLN A 40 -16.08 8.80 5.19
C GLN A 40 -15.72 9.49 6.52
N ILE A 41 -14.57 10.17 6.57
CA ILE A 41 -14.13 10.99 7.70
C ILE A 41 -13.67 12.35 7.16
N ALA A 42 -14.54 13.36 7.31
CA ALA A 42 -14.39 14.67 6.68
C ALA A 42 -14.15 14.54 5.15
N ASP A 43 -13.04 15.04 4.64
CA ASP A 43 -12.60 14.97 3.25
C ASP A 43 -11.80 13.68 2.91
N THR A 44 -11.63 12.78 3.87
CA THR A 44 -10.84 11.54 3.72
C THR A 44 -11.69 10.30 3.98
N ARG A 45 -11.09 9.11 3.80
CA ARG A 45 -11.72 7.83 4.10
C ARG A 45 -10.89 7.07 5.12
N GLY A 46 -11.53 6.60 6.18
CA GLY A 46 -10.94 5.76 7.19
C GLY A 46 -11.36 4.31 7.02
N LEU A 47 -10.48 3.39 7.41
CA LEU A 47 -10.83 1.98 7.50
C LEU A 47 -11.82 1.77 8.64
N PHE A 48 -13.01 1.24 8.32
CA PHE A 48 -14.00 0.87 9.31
C PHE A 48 -13.83 -0.60 9.74
N GLY A 49 -13.39 -1.47 8.84
CA GLY A 49 -13.03 -2.85 9.15
C GLY A 49 -12.96 -3.74 7.92
N PHE A 50 -12.76 -5.03 8.14
CA PHE A 50 -12.78 -6.04 7.07
C PHE A 50 -14.06 -6.86 7.14
N PRO A 51 -14.60 -7.38 6.03
CA PRO A 51 -15.73 -8.30 6.09
C PRO A 51 -15.46 -9.62 6.84
N SER A 52 -14.20 -9.99 7.03
CA SER A 52 -13.76 -11.20 7.73
C SER A 52 -12.37 -11.01 8.35
N CYS A 53 -12.03 -11.80 9.38
CA CYS A 53 -10.69 -11.78 9.98
C CYS A 53 -9.63 -12.61 9.22
N GLU A 54 -10.00 -13.19 8.08
CA GLU A 54 -9.04 -13.93 7.27
C GLU A 54 -8.03 -12.97 6.64
N ALA A 55 -6.74 -13.27 6.86
CA ALA A 55 -5.69 -12.60 6.14
C ALA A 55 -5.82 -12.95 4.65
N PRO A 56 -5.61 -11.98 3.77
CA PRO A 56 -5.78 -12.20 2.37
C PRO A 56 -4.60 -12.94 1.79
N LYS A 57 -4.89 -13.56 0.66
CA LYS A 57 -3.96 -14.40 -0.06
C LYS A 57 -3.79 -13.88 -1.46
N TYR A 58 -2.55 -13.64 -1.86
CA TYR A 58 -2.19 -13.18 -3.19
C TYR A 58 -1.75 -14.31 -4.09
N ASP A 59 -1.05 -15.30 -3.56
CA ASP A 59 -0.49 -16.43 -4.30
C ASP A 59 0.11 -16.00 -5.66
N GLY A 60 -0.36 -16.59 -6.76
CA GLY A 60 0.04 -16.27 -8.13
C GLY A 60 -0.76 -15.14 -8.79
N CYS A 61 -1.52 -14.35 -8.02
CA CYS A 61 -2.36 -13.26 -8.53
C CYS A 61 -1.70 -11.90 -8.48
N LEU A 62 -0.61 -11.77 -7.72
CA LEU A 62 0.30 -10.64 -7.78
C LEU A 62 1.70 -11.10 -8.15
N PRO A 63 2.54 -10.22 -8.72
CA PRO A 63 3.96 -10.52 -8.88
C PRO A 63 4.55 -10.92 -7.52
N GLN A 64 5.11 -12.13 -7.44
CA GLN A 64 5.66 -12.69 -6.20
C GLN A 64 4.67 -12.72 -5.02
N GLY A 65 3.38 -12.95 -5.28
CA GLY A 65 2.34 -12.91 -4.24
C GLY A 65 2.57 -13.92 -3.11
N GLU A 66 3.14 -15.10 -3.35
CA GLU A 66 3.55 -16.02 -2.27
C GLU A 66 4.56 -15.41 -1.29
N SER A 67 5.47 -14.55 -1.78
CA SER A 67 6.41 -13.82 -0.94
C SER A 67 5.71 -12.72 -0.13
N LEU A 68 4.74 -12.03 -0.73
CA LEU A 68 3.89 -11.08 0.00
C LEU A 68 3.07 -11.77 1.08
N ASP A 69 2.50 -12.95 0.79
CA ASP A 69 1.73 -13.74 1.75
C ASP A 69 2.62 -14.20 2.92
N ARG A 70 3.87 -14.59 2.66
CA ARG A 70 4.85 -14.90 3.71
C ARG A 70 5.16 -13.68 4.58
N LEU A 71 5.41 -12.52 3.96
CA LEU A 71 5.68 -11.27 4.68
C LEU A 71 4.48 -10.82 5.53
N ASN A 72 3.26 -11.04 5.06
CA ASN A 72 2.04 -10.74 5.81
C ASN A 72 1.83 -11.69 6.99
N ARG A 73 2.13 -12.99 6.84
CA ARG A 73 2.11 -13.93 7.96
C ARG A 73 3.17 -13.57 9.01
N ASP A 74 4.38 -13.24 8.58
CA ASP A 74 5.44 -12.80 9.47
C ASP A 74 5.07 -11.49 10.20
N LEU A 75 4.41 -10.55 9.52
CA LEU A 75 3.91 -9.32 10.14
C LEU A 75 2.90 -9.60 11.26
N ALA A 76 2.07 -10.64 11.13
CA ALA A 76 1.08 -10.98 12.14
C ALA A 76 1.70 -11.53 13.44
N THR A 77 2.83 -12.24 13.34
CA THR A 77 3.57 -12.82 14.49
C THR A 77 4.69 -11.92 14.99
N HIS A 78 5.17 -10.99 14.16
CA HIS A 78 6.20 -10.02 14.49
C HIS A 78 5.72 -8.61 14.12
N PRO A 79 4.81 -8.04 14.93
CA PRO A 79 4.14 -6.80 14.59
C PRO A 79 5.13 -5.64 14.43
N ARG A 80 4.88 -4.85 13.39
CA ARG A 80 5.68 -3.69 13.00
C ARG A 80 4.80 -2.77 12.13
N ASN A 81 5.26 -1.58 11.75
CA ASN A 81 4.45 -0.64 10.93
C ASN A 81 4.04 -1.24 9.58
N GLY A 82 4.80 -2.23 9.09
CA GLY A 82 4.41 -3.08 7.97
C GLY A 82 5.59 -3.50 7.11
N ASN A 83 5.28 -3.91 5.89
CA ASN A 83 6.25 -4.32 4.88
C ASN A 83 6.37 -3.26 3.78
N LEU A 84 7.61 -2.94 3.41
CA LEU A 84 7.99 -2.20 2.21
C LEU A 84 8.60 -3.20 1.23
N ALA A 85 7.73 -4.04 0.65
CA ALA A 85 8.10 -5.03 -0.35
C ALA A 85 8.22 -4.37 -1.73
N TYR A 86 9.37 -4.51 -2.39
CA TYR A 86 9.60 -3.92 -3.70
C TYR A 86 10.30 -4.90 -4.65
N HIS A 87 10.08 -4.70 -5.95
CA HIS A 87 10.80 -5.44 -6.98
C HIS A 87 12.01 -4.68 -7.44
N SER A 88 13.14 -5.38 -7.58
CA SER A 88 14.28 -4.77 -8.22
C SER A 88 15.30 -5.73 -8.86
N PRO A 89 15.81 -5.41 -10.06
CA PRO A 89 15.37 -4.30 -10.93
C PRO A 89 13.90 -4.45 -11.33
N GLY A 90 13.13 -3.37 -11.13
CA GLY A 90 11.70 -3.29 -11.40
C GLY A 90 11.47 -2.31 -12.54
N LEU A 91 11.17 -2.81 -13.74
CA LEU A 91 11.17 -1.98 -14.96
C LEU A 91 9.80 -1.83 -15.60
N GLN A 92 8.88 -2.77 -15.36
CA GLN A 92 7.58 -2.80 -16.01
C GLN A 92 6.47 -3.09 -15.00
N CYS A 93 5.38 -2.31 -15.09
CA CYS A 93 4.15 -2.63 -14.37
C CYS A 93 3.57 -3.96 -14.90
N PRO A 94 2.87 -4.72 -14.05
CA PRO A 94 2.18 -5.94 -14.49
C PRO A 94 1.17 -5.67 -15.61
N SER A 95 0.85 -6.72 -16.38
CA SER A 95 -0.20 -6.63 -17.41
C SER A 95 -1.53 -6.20 -16.81
N GLY A 96 -2.20 -5.21 -17.42
CA GLY A 96 -3.46 -4.66 -16.90
C GLY A 96 -3.29 -3.60 -15.79
N TRP A 97 -2.06 -3.23 -15.44
CA TRP A 97 -1.74 -2.22 -14.43
C TRP A 97 -1.20 -0.95 -15.08
N LYS A 98 -1.40 0.19 -14.42
CA LYS A 98 -0.89 1.52 -14.80
C LYS A 98 0.08 2.04 -13.75
N LYS A 99 0.98 2.95 -14.16
CA LYS A 99 1.80 3.71 -13.21
C LYS A 99 0.88 4.67 -12.45
N ALA A 100 0.84 4.54 -11.13
CA ALA A 100 0.07 5.39 -10.23
C ALA A 100 0.92 6.55 -9.66
N GLY A 101 2.24 6.38 -9.61
CA GLY A 101 3.16 7.41 -9.12
C GLY A 101 4.62 7.09 -9.47
N ARG A 102 5.48 8.10 -9.37
CA ARG A 102 6.92 7.99 -9.57
C ARG A 102 7.67 8.94 -8.65
N VAL A 103 8.76 8.46 -8.06
CA VAL A 103 9.73 9.24 -7.29
C VAL A 103 11.13 8.95 -7.82
N VAL A 104 11.96 9.98 -7.94
CA VAL A 104 13.38 9.84 -8.30
C VAL A 104 14.20 10.40 -7.15
N ALA A 105 15.11 9.60 -6.61
CA ALA A 105 16.04 10.04 -5.60
C ALA A 105 17.12 10.91 -6.24
N ALA A 106 17.20 12.17 -5.80
CA ALA A 106 18.24 13.09 -6.23
C ALA A 106 19.60 12.69 -5.60
N ASP A 107 20.69 13.10 -6.26
CA ASP A 107 22.08 12.73 -5.88
C ASP A 107 22.57 13.40 -4.57
N THR A 108 21.80 14.32 -4.00
CA THR A 108 22.20 15.03 -2.79
C THR A 108 21.65 14.32 -1.55
N GLN A 109 22.55 13.95 -0.64
CA GLN A 109 22.30 13.38 0.69
C GLN A 109 20.95 13.81 1.29
N ALA A 110 20.15 12.80 1.65
CA ALA A 110 18.79 12.85 2.17
C ALA A 110 18.65 13.63 3.49
N THR A 111 18.85 14.95 3.47
CA THR A 111 18.57 15.84 4.61
C THR A 111 17.28 16.64 4.44
N LYS A 112 16.61 16.54 3.28
CA LYS A 112 15.24 17.03 3.05
C LYS A 112 14.57 16.13 2.02
N PRO A 113 13.28 15.75 2.16
CA PRO A 113 12.51 15.18 1.05
C PRO A 113 12.34 16.29 0.00
N ARG A 114 13.35 16.47 -0.87
CA ARG A 114 13.42 17.47 -1.93
C ARG A 114 13.36 16.80 -3.28
N GLY A 115 12.12 16.55 -3.64
CA GLY A 115 11.61 16.28 -4.97
C GLY A 115 10.13 16.24 -4.74
N GLY A 116 9.39 17.24 -5.23
CA GLY A 116 7.96 17.35 -4.98
C GLY A 116 7.32 15.99 -5.21
N LEU A 117 6.84 15.39 -4.12
CA LEU A 117 6.03 14.18 -4.16
C LEU A 117 4.73 14.59 -4.86
N SER A 118 4.73 14.56 -6.19
CA SER A 118 3.52 14.85 -6.96
C SER A 118 2.67 13.59 -6.95
N PHE A 119 1.96 13.39 -5.85
CA PHE A 119 0.86 12.44 -5.82
C PHE A 119 -0.40 13.19 -6.24
N LYS A 120 -0.84 12.97 -7.48
CA LYS A 120 -2.14 13.46 -7.91
C LYS A 120 -3.21 12.73 -7.10
N GLY A 121 -3.84 13.41 -6.16
CA GLY A 121 -4.99 12.90 -5.40
C GLY A 121 -4.70 12.10 -4.13
N ILE A 122 -3.49 12.19 -3.56
CA ILE A 122 -3.17 11.51 -2.28
C ILE A 122 -2.75 12.53 -1.23
N ASN A 123 -3.55 12.67 -0.16
CA ASN A 123 -3.18 13.43 1.03
C ASN A 123 -2.16 12.63 1.85
N MET A 124 -1.01 13.23 2.14
CA MET A 124 0.15 12.58 2.77
C MET A 124 0.33 12.98 4.25
N SER A 125 -0.72 13.45 4.93
CA SER A 125 -0.62 13.88 6.33
C SER A 125 -0.11 12.75 7.24
N THR A 126 0.83 13.09 8.12
CA THR A 126 1.38 12.23 9.20
C THR A 126 0.66 12.42 10.53
N VAL A 127 -0.19 13.46 10.62
CA VAL A 127 -0.98 13.79 11.79
C VAL A 127 -2.37 13.20 11.59
N MET A 128 -2.78 12.32 12.51
CA MET A 128 -4.15 11.81 12.55
C MET A 128 -5.09 13.01 12.76
N GLN A 129 -6.32 12.95 12.24
CA GLN A 129 -7.26 14.10 12.30
C GLN A 129 -7.58 14.57 13.74
N ASN A 130 -7.25 13.79 14.77
CA ASN A 130 -7.38 14.14 16.19
C ASN A 130 -6.12 14.78 16.80
N GLY A 131 -5.09 15.09 16.00
CA GLY A 131 -3.83 15.67 16.47
C GLY A 131 -2.83 14.65 17.01
N ASN A 132 -3.19 13.36 17.07
CA ASN A 132 -2.27 12.33 17.53
C ASN A 132 -1.22 11.98 16.46
N PRO A 133 0.02 11.69 16.86
CA PRO A 133 1.03 11.12 15.97
C PRO A 133 0.51 9.84 15.29
N GLY A 134 0.70 9.73 13.98
CA GLY A 134 0.45 8.52 13.21
C GLY A 134 1.76 7.82 12.80
N PRO A 135 1.69 6.59 12.26
CA PRO A 135 2.84 6.00 11.60
C PRO A 135 3.21 6.83 10.36
N LEU A 136 4.48 6.76 9.94
CA LEU A 136 4.91 7.35 8.69
C LEU A 136 4.13 6.71 7.52
N PRO A 137 3.42 7.45 6.66
CA PRO A 137 2.71 6.88 5.52
C PRO A 137 3.64 6.01 4.67
N LYS A 138 3.20 4.80 4.29
CA LYS A 138 4.04 3.82 3.58
C LYS A 138 4.62 4.37 2.29
N LEU A 139 3.84 5.17 1.57
CA LEU A 139 4.28 5.85 0.37
C LEU A 139 5.48 6.78 0.60
N HIS A 140 5.49 7.49 1.73
CA HIS A 140 6.63 8.33 2.13
C HIS A 140 7.81 7.45 2.55
N ALA A 141 7.57 6.38 3.31
CA ALA A 141 8.61 5.45 3.72
C ALA A 141 9.35 4.83 2.53
N TYR A 142 8.64 4.40 1.47
CA TYR A 142 9.27 3.92 0.24
C TYR A 142 10.16 4.98 -0.44
N ALA A 143 9.72 6.24 -0.47
CA ALA A 143 10.50 7.32 -1.07
C ALA A 143 11.79 7.61 -0.27
N SER A 144 11.73 7.47 1.05
CA SER A 144 12.85 7.77 1.96
C SER A 144 13.94 6.70 2.00
N ILE A 145 13.65 5.47 1.55
CA ILE A 145 14.65 4.38 1.54
C ILE A 145 15.47 4.32 0.23
N LEU A 146 15.17 5.17 -0.75
CA LEU A 146 15.85 5.16 -2.04
C LEU A 146 17.30 5.64 -1.93
N ASP A 147 18.21 4.91 -2.54
CA ASP A 147 19.59 5.40 -2.70
C ASP A 147 19.65 6.49 -3.80
N PRO A 148 20.67 7.36 -3.79
CA PRO A 148 20.96 8.28 -4.88
C PRO A 148 20.91 7.63 -6.28
N GLY A 149 20.19 8.28 -7.20
CA GLY A 149 20.04 7.83 -8.59
C GLY A 149 19.02 6.71 -8.80
N GLU A 150 18.32 6.26 -7.75
CA GLU A 150 17.24 5.29 -7.86
C GLU A 150 15.91 5.96 -8.23
N THR A 151 15.10 5.22 -8.98
CA THR A 151 13.73 5.57 -9.31
C THR A 151 12.79 4.54 -8.73
N LEU A 152 11.77 5.02 -8.04
CA LEU A 152 10.64 4.27 -7.55
C LEU A 152 9.44 4.54 -8.46
N VAL A 153 8.78 3.48 -8.92
CA VAL A 153 7.52 3.54 -9.66
C VAL A 153 6.51 2.67 -8.93
N TRP A 154 5.29 3.16 -8.77
CA TRP A 154 4.20 2.35 -8.23
C TRP A 154 3.21 2.03 -9.31
N CYS A 155 2.77 0.78 -9.31
CA CYS A 155 1.76 0.30 -10.24
C CYS A 155 0.49 -0.04 -9.47
N CYS A 156 -0.64 0.33 -10.06
CA CYS A 156 -1.98 -0.08 -9.63
C CYS A 156 -2.74 -0.72 -10.79
N PRO A 157 -3.71 -1.61 -10.53
CA PRO A 157 -4.59 -2.08 -11.59
C PRO A 157 -5.28 -0.90 -12.28
N LYS A 158 -5.58 -1.02 -13.57
CA LYS A 158 -6.40 -0.02 -14.27
C LYS A 158 -7.76 0.09 -13.56
N GLY A 159 -8.26 1.32 -13.38
CA GLY A 159 -9.49 1.61 -12.63
C GLY A 159 -9.31 1.76 -11.10
N PHE A 160 -8.12 1.50 -10.56
CA PHE A 160 -7.81 1.72 -9.14
C PHE A 160 -7.03 3.03 -8.93
N THR A 161 -7.10 3.53 -7.70
CA THR A 161 -6.42 4.74 -7.22
C THR A 161 -5.53 4.40 -6.03
N ALA A 162 -4.25 4.76 -6.07
CA ALA A 162 -3.33 4.58 -4.95
C ALA A 162 -3.68 5.53 -3.79
N ASN A 163 -3.45 5.11 -2.55
CA ASN A 163 -3.55 5.92 -1.33
C ASN A 163 -2.21 5.99 -0.58
N ALA A 164 -2.14 6.82 0.47
CA ALA A 164 -0.96 7.11 1.29
C ALA A 164 -0.33 5.88 1.96
N ASP A 165 -1.11 4.80 2.09
CA ASP A 165 -0.70 3.55 2.70
C ASP A 165 -0.23 2.49 1.69
N ALA A 166 0.18 2.89 0.49
CA ALA A 166 0.66 1.94 -0.52
C ALA A 166 -0.37 0.89 -0.93
N THR A 167 -1.65 1.26 -0.91
CA THR A 167 -2.76 0.41 -1.35
C THR A 167 -3.49 1.10 -2.50
N CYS A 168 -3.81 0.38 -3.56
CA CYS A 168 -4.70 0.83 -4.61
C CYS A 168 -6.13 0.40 -4.29
N THR A 169 -7.08 1.32 -4.32
CA THR A 169 -8.49 1.03 -4.04
C THR A 169 -9.41 1.33 -5.23
N SER A 170 -10.55 0.65 -5.27
CA SER A 170 -11.66 0.91 -6.20
C SER A 170 -12.99 0.68 -5.48
N ASP A 171 -13.93 1.60 -5.67
CA ASP A 171 -15.24 1.53 -5.03
C ASP A 171 -16.10 0.44 -5.66
N LEU A 172 -16.59 -0.49 -4.83
CA LEU A 172 -17.53 -1.53 -5.26
C LEU A 172 -18.99 -1.09 -5.08
N GLY A 173 -19.24 -0.14 -4.17
CA GLY A 173 -20.56 0.45 -3.95
C GLY A 173 -20.84 0.76 -2.48
N PRO A 174 -22.03 1.32 -2.18
CA PRO A 174 -22.45 1.56 -0.80
C PRO A 174 -22.58 0.23 -0.05
N PHE A 175 -22.38 0.28 1.28
CA PHE A 175 -22.45 -0.92 2.11
C PHE A 175 -23.79 -1.66 2.03
N SER A 176 -24.89 -0.94 1.84
CA SER A 176 -26.24 -1.50 1.68
C SER A 176 -26.41 -2.42 0.48
N SER A 177 -25.50 -2.39 -0.50
CA SER A 177 -25.50 -3.31 -1.65
C SER A 177 -24.88 -4.68 -1.33
N PHE A 178 -24.38 -4.90 -0.12
CA PHE A 178 -23.67 -6.11 0.29
C PHE A 178 -24.36 -6.78 1.48
N SER A 179 -24.17 -8.09 1.62
CA SER A 179 -24.80 -8.90 2.68
C SER A 179 -23.97 -9.01 3.96
N TYR A 180 -23.00 -8.13 4.18
CA TYR A 180 -22.15 -8.16 5.36
C TYR A 180 -22.95 -7.71 6.59
N THR A 181 -22.87 -8.46 7.68
CA THR A 181 -23.50 -8.11 8.97
C THR A 181 -22.47 -7.91 10.08
N GLN A 182 -21.21 -8.22 9.79
CA GLN A 182 -20.10 -8.17 10.73
C GLN A 182 -18.89 -7.52 10.10
N ARG A 183 -18.03 -6.97 10.94
CA ARG A 183 -16.69 -6.48 10.59
C ARG A 183 -15.66 -7.11 11.50
N CYS A 184 -14.48 -7.35 10.95
CA CYS A 184 -13.29 -7.67 11.70
C CYS A 184 -12.46 -6.40 11.93
N GLU A 185 -11.98 -6.25 13.16
CA GLU A 185 -10.95 -5.30 13.54
C GLU A 185 -9.69 -6.04 13.96
N ILE A 186 -8.53 -5.45 13.67
CA ILE A 186 -7.23 -5.98 14.06
C ILE A 186 -6.64 -5.04 15.11
N TYR A 187 -6.21 -5.61 16.23
CA TYR A 187 -5.68 -4.88 17.36
C TYR A 187 -4.21 -5.16 17.52
N LEU A 188 -3.46 -4.07 17.61
CA LEU A 188 -2.12 -4.07 18.16
C LEU A 188 -2.18 -3.61 19.62
N PRO A 189 -1.50 -4.30 20.54
CA PRO A 189 -1.45 -3.84 21.92
C PRO A 189 -0.72 -2.51 22.06
N SER A 190 -1.26 -1.61 22.90
CA SER A 190 -0.75 -0.23 23.02
C SER A 190 0.65 -0.16 23.61
N GLN A 191 1.07 -1.17 24.39
CA GLN A 191 2.44 -1.27 24.90
C GLN A 191 3.49 -1.48 23.80
N ASP A 192 3.09 -1.95 22.62
CA ASP A 192 3.97 -2.14 21.47
C ASP A 192 4.08 -0.86 20.62
N LEU A 193 3.52 0.27 21.08
CA LEU A 193 3.59 1.56 20.39
C LEU A 193 4.61 2.49 21.05
N LEU A 194 5.49 3.05 20.23
CA LEU A 194 6.45 4.06 20.64
C LEU A 194 6.29 5.32 19.79
N THR A 195 6.27 6.48 20.45
CA THR A 195 6.31 7.78 19.76
C THR A 195 7.75 8.25 19.60
N ILE A 196 8.18 8.40 18.35
CA ILE A 196 9.49 8.95 17.98
C ILE A 196 9.35 10.45 17.71
N THR A 197 10.14 11.25 18.43
CA THR A 197 10.19 12.73 18.29
C THR A 197 11.47 13.22 17.61
N SER A 198 12.45 12.34 17.41
CA SER A 198 13.72 12.67 16.76
C SER A 198 14.31 11.50 15.99
N HIS A 199 15.10 11.78 14.97
CA HIS A 199 15.80 10.79 14.16
C HIS A 199 17.16 11.33 13.74
N GLN A 200 18.22 10.54 13.99
CA GLN A 200 19.61 10.92 13.69
C GLN A 200 20.00 12.31 14.22
N GLY A 201 19.60 12.61 15.46
CA GLY A 201 19.89 13.89 16.12
C GLY A 201 19.05 15.08 15.64
N THR A 202 18.11 14.88 14.72
CA THR A 202 17.20 15.93 14.23
C THR A 202 15.81 15.74 14.83
N LEU A 203 15.22 16.80 15.39
CA LEU A 203 13.83 16.78 15.84
C LEU A 203 12.87 16.65 14.65
N LEU A 204 11.87 15.79 14.79
CA LEU A 204 10.82 15.64 13.79
C LEU A 204 9.78 16.75 14.01
N PRO A 205 9.38 17.50 12.97
CA PRO A 205 8.35 18.53 13.11
C PRO A 205 6.98 17.94 13.50
N ASN A 206 6.71 16.70 13.07
CA ASN A 206 5.58 15.90 13.52
C ASN A 206 6.14 14.59 14.10
N PRO A 207 5.85 14.27 15.38
CA PRO A 207 6.22 12.97 15.93
C PRO A 207 5.58 11.83 15.13
N LEU A 208 6.23 10.66 15.15
CA LEU A 208 5.78 9.47 14.43
C LEU A 208 5.54 8.33 15.42
N VAL A 209 4.54 7.49 15.15
CA VAL A 209 4.35 6.23 15.88
C VAL A 209 5.11 5.11 15.17
N VAL A 210 5.85 4.34 15.94
CA VAL A 210 6.43 3.07 15.50
C VAL A 210 5.91 1.94 16.37
N ILE A 211 5.72 0.78 15.74
CA ILE A 211 5.44 -0.47 16.42
C ILE A 211 6.78 -1.10 16.76
N THR A 212 7.01 -1.33 18.05
CA THR A 212 8.10 -2.14 18.56
C THR A 212 7.52 -3.51 18.93
N PRO A 213 8.01 -4.64 18.39
CA PRO A 213 7.51 -5.98 18.73
C PRO A 213 8.01 -6.39 20.12
N ALA A 214 7.74 -5.58 21.13
CA ALA A 214 8.34 -5.70 22.45
C ALA A 214 7.71 -6.83 23.25
N VAL A 215 6.41 -7.14 23.05
CA VAL A 215 5.71 -8.06 23.96
C VAL A 215 4.59 -8.92 23.38
N SER A 216 4.04 -8.69 22.18
CA SER A 216 2.76 -9.34 21.82
C SER A 216 2.52 -9.66 20.34
N ASP A 217 1.70 -10.67 20.08
CA ASP A 217 1.08 -10.95 18.77
C ASP A 217 -0.07 -9.97 18.47
N MET A 218 -0.37 -9.76 17.18
CA MET A 218 -1.60 -9.07 16.77
C MET A 218 -2.82 -9.95 17.07
N SER A 219 -3.90 -9.33 17.56
CA SER A 219 -5.18 -9.99 17.77
C SER A 219 -6.25 -9.46 16.83
N SER A 220 -7.34 -10.20 16.65
CA SER A 220 -8.47 -9.73 15.87
C SER A 220 -9.78 -10.09 16.57
N SER A 221 -10.78 -9.22 16.42
CA SER A 221 -12.12 -9.46 16.95
C SER A 221 -13.16 -9.12 15.90
N THR A 222 -14.27 -9.85 15.92
CA THR A 222 -15.41 -9.64 15.05
C THR A 222 -16.51 -8.90 15.80
N PHE A 223 -17.07 -7.88 15.16
CA PHE A 223 -18.14 -7.05 15.70
C PHE A 223 -19.33 -7.03 14.76
N THR A 224 -20.54 -7.02 15.32
CA THR A 224 -21.75 -6.75 14.55
C THR A 224 -21.75 -5.30 14.08
N ILE A 225 -22.05 -5.08 12.80
CA ILE A 225 -22.23 -3.75 12.25
C ILE A 225 -23.65 -3.29 12.59
N VAL A 226 -23.78 -2.18 13.32
CA VAL A 226 -25.12 -1.72 13.70
C VAL A 226 -25.72 -0.87 12.58
N PRO A 227 -27.06 -0.92 12.35
CA PRO A 227 -27.68 -0.21 11.24
C PRO A 227 -27.37 1.29 11.17
N ALA A 228 -27.20 1.94 12.33
CA ALA A 228 -26.89 3.36 12.43
C ALA A 228 -25.52 3.75 11.83
N GLU A 229 -24.57 2.83 11.74
CA GLU A 229 -23.23 3.07 11.18
C GLU A 229 -23.24 3.00 9.64
N THR A 230 -24.17 2.22 9.07
CA THR A 230 -24.17 1.85 7.65
C THR A 230 -24.29 3.00 6.62
N PRO A 231 -24.96 4.15 6.89
CA PRO A 231 -25.15 5.17 5.87
C PRO A 231 -23.86 5.83 5.35
N SER A 232 -22.78 5.84 6.14
CA SER A 232 -21.49 6.42 5.74
C SER A 232 -20.49 5.39 5.22
N LEU A 233 -20.89 4.11 5.14
CA LEU A 233 -20.00 3.00 4.79
C LEU A 233 -20.02 2.73 3.28
N THR A 234 -18.82 2.55 2.74
CA THR A 234 -18.58 2.13 1.36
C THR A 234 -17.72 0.89 1.36
N VAL A 235 -18.03 -0.05 0.48
CA VAL A 235 -17.23 -1.26 0.28
C VAL A 235 -16.26 -1.03 -0.87
N VAL A 236 -14.99 -1.35 -0.66
CA VAL A 236 -13.92 -1.15 -1.65
C VAL A 236 -13.13 -2.42 -1.88
N SER A 237 -12.66 -2.63 -3.10
CA SER A 237 -11.55 -3.55 -3.37
C SER A 237 -10.23 -2.81 -3.18
N ALA A 238 -9.19 -3.44 -2.63
CA ALA A 238 -8.04 -2.69 -2.12
C ALA A 238 -6.67 -3.39 -2.20
N VAL A 239 -6.05 -3.48 -3.38
CA VAL A 239 -4.81 -4.25 -3.65
C VAL A 239 -3.54 -3.53 -3.16
N PRO A 240 -2.46 -4.19 -2.68
CA PRO A 240 -1.20 -3.49 -2.43
C PRO A 240 -0.60 -2.98 -3.75
N VAL A 241 0.06 -1.82 -3.72
CA VAL A 241 0.81 -1.33 -4.88
C VAL A 241 1.92 -2.31 -5.24
N VAL A 242 2.22 -2.46 -6.53
CA VAL A 242 3.46 -3.10 -6.96
C VAL A 242 4.53 -2.01 -7.04
N ALA A 243 5.44 -2.01 -6.06
CA ALA A 243 6.55 -1.08 -5.98
C ALA A 243 7.73 -1.59 -6.82
N LEU A 244 8.18 -0.77 -7.75
CA LEU A 244 9.30 -1.06 -8.66
C LEU A 244 10.43 -0.10 -8.38
N ILE A 245 11.61 -0.61 -8.06
CA ILE A 245 12.80 0.21 -7.88
C ILE A 245 13.82 -0.17 -8.94
N HIS A 246 14.39 0.84 -9.60
CA HIS A 246 15.42 0.64 -10.61
C HIS A 246 16.35 1.84 -10.71
N LYS A 247 17.55 1.63 -11.24
CA LYS A 247 18.46 2.66 -11.72
C LYS A 247 18.33 2.85 -13.23
N SER A 248 18.89 3.94 -13.74
CA SER A 248 18.94 4.18 -15.19
C SER A 248 19.82 3.16 -15.92
N SER A 249 20.85 2.62 -15.26
CA SER A 249 21.72 1.56 -15.77
C SER A 249 20.96 0.26 -16.07
N ASP A 250 19.93 -0.04 -15.30
CA ASP A 250 19.20 -1.32 -15.37
C ASP A 250 18.40 -1.44 -16.68
N LYS A 251 18.12 -0.31 -17.33
CA LYS A 251 17.46 -0.27 -18.65
C LYS A 251 18.41 -0.66 -19.79
N LYS A 252 19.73 -0.50 -19.60
CA LYS A 252 20.75 -0.76 -20.63
C LYS A 252 21.08 -2.25 -20.82
N GLY A 253 20.62 -3.11 -19.92
CA GLY A 253 20.77 -4.57 -20.03
C GLY A 253 19.82 -5.24 -21.03
N LYS A 254 18.88 -4.50 -21.62
CA LYS A 254 18.13 -4.97 -22.79
C LYS A 254 18.96 -4.67 -24.03
N GLY A 255 19.57 -5.71 -24.60
CA GLY A 255 20.33 -5.63 -25.86
C GLY A 255 19.59 -4.84 -26.93
N HIS A 256 20.37 -4.15 -27.78
CA HIS A 256 19.93 -3.29 -28.86
C HIS A 256 18.66 -3.77 -29.59
N ALA A 257 17.56 -3.05 -29.37
CA ALA A 257 16.61 -2.73 -30.41
C ALA A 257 16.31 -1.24 -30.28
N SER A 258 16.67 -0.47 -31.31
CA SER A 258 16.35 0.95 -31.44
C SER A 258 14.85 1.20 -31.26
N PRO A 259 14.45 2.39 -30.75
CA PRO A 259 13.07 2.65 -30.38
C PRO A 259 12.21 2.84 -31.63
N PRO A 260 11.01 2.24 -31.73
CA PRO A 260 9.92 2.97 -32.33
C PRO A 260 9.49 4.03 -31.32
N THR A 261 9.48 5.28 -31.77
CA THR A 261 8.61 6.32 -31.21
C THR A 261 7.22 5.73 -31.05
N VAL A 262 6.78 5.57 -29.80
CA VAL A 262 5.36 5.33 -29.51
C VAL A 262 4.92 6.60 -28.83
N ASP A 263 4.18 7.38 -29.61
CA ASP A 263 3.44 8.54 -29.18
C ASP A 263 2.54 8.21 -27.99
N ASP A 264 2.30 9.21 -27.15
CA ASP A 264 1.25 9.19 -26.14
C ASP A 264 -0.12 9.08 -26.85
N ASP A 265 -0.53 7.86 -27.21
CA ASP A 265 -1.87 7.62 -27.74
C ASP A 265 -2.89 7.52 -26.60
N ASP A 266 -3.55 8.66 -26.37
CA ASP A 266 -4.93 8.74 -25.92
C ASP A 266 -5.82 7.96 -26.91
N ASP A 267 -5.95 6.64 -26.72
CA ASP A 267 -6.87 5.84 -27.52
C ASP A 267 -8.07 5.36 -26.71
N SER A 268 -9.16 6.11 -26.92
CA SER A 268 -10.52 5.80 -26.55
C SER A 268 -11.00 4.58 -27.36
N ALA A 269 -10.61 3.38 -26.93
CA ALA A 269 -11.18 2.14 -27.45
C ALA A 269 -12.25 1.62 -26.49
N SER A 270 -13.46 2.14 -26.66
CA SER A 270 -14.70 1.57 -26.18
C SER A 270 -14.94 0.19 -26.83
N ARG A 271 -14.35 -0.85 -26.24
CA ARG A 271 -14.87 -2.22 -26.36
C ARG A 271 -15.37 -2.66 -25.00
N ALA A 272 -16.68 -2.78 -24.92
CA ALA A 272 -17.46 -3.22 -23.78
C ALA A 272 -16.96 -4.59 -23.27
N LEU A 273 -15.97 -4.58 -22.38
CA LEU A 273 -15.75 -5.65 -21.43
C LEU A 273 -16.72 -5.40 -20.28
N ARG A 274 -17.78 -6.21 -20.24
CA ARG A 274 -18.71 -6.29 -19.12
C ARG A 274 -17.91 -6.42 -17.81
N PRO A 275 -18.25 -5.67 -16.75
CA PRO A 275 -17.46 -5.65 -15.52
C PRO A 275 -17.59 -7.01 -14.83
N SER A 276 -16.57 -7.84 -14.94
CA SER A 276 -16.38 -8.93 -13.99
C SER A 276 -15.73 -8.30 -12.76
N LEU A 277 -16.54 -8.09 -11.71
CA LEU A 277 -16.06 -7.96 -10.35
C LEU A 277 -15.02 -9.06 -10.12
N VAL A 278 -13.94 -8.74 -9.39
CA VAL A 278 -13.14 -9.64 -8.53
C VAL A 278 -11.67 -9.16 -8.51
N GLY A 279 -11.09 -9.02 -7.32
CA GLY A 279 -10.07 -8.02 -6.94
C GLY A 279 -9.03 -8.51 -5.92
N VAL A 280 -8.22 -7.61 -5.37
CA VAL A 280 -7.02 -7.95 -4.56
C VAL A 280 -6.92 -7.05 -3.27
N VAL A 281 -6.30 -7.53 -2.16
CA VAL A 281 -6.23 -6.88 -0.81
C VAL A 281 -5.05 -7.18 0.09
N LEU A 282 -4.62 -6.12 0.82
CA LEU A 282 -3.72 -5.91 2.00
C LEU A 282 -2.30 -5.35 1.88
N GLY A 283 -2.21 -4.05 2.15
CA GLY A 283 -1.21 -3.60 3.10
C GLY A 283 -1.50 -2.25 3.73
N SER A 284 -2.31 -2.17 4.79
CA SER A 284 -2.36 -0.99 5.70
C SER A 284 -3.04 -1.37 7.01
N MET A 285 -2.45 -1.08 8.18
CA MET A 285 -3.21 -0.80 9.41
C MET A 285 -2.32 -0.20 10.51
N LEU A 286 -2.74 0.98 11.00
CA LEU A 286 -2.86 1.33 12.41
C LEU A 286 -3.79 2.55 12.49
N ALA A 287 -4.98 2.36 13.08
CA ALA A 287 -5.82 3.47 13.54
C ALA A 287 -6.26 3.13 14.97
N LEU A 288 -5.53 3.65 15.96
CA LEU A 288 -6.00 3.63 17.35
C LEU A 288 -7.02 4.73 17.56
N TRP A 289 -8.21 4.34 17.97
CA TRP A 289 -9.16 5.21 18.66
C TRP A 289 -8.99 4.95 20.16
N MET A 290 -8.61 5.97 20.92
CA MET A 290 -8.85 6.00 22.36
C MET A 290 -10.00 6.97 22.66
N PHE A 291 -10.93 6.48 23.46
CA PHE A 291 -12.16 7.11 23.88
C PHE A 291 -11.92 8.43 24.61
N VAL A 292 -12.74 9.43 24.28
CA VAL A 292 -13.09 10.51 25.21
C VAL A 292 -13.96 9.87 26.29
N SER A 293 -13.48 9.87 27.53
CA SER A 293 -14.33 9.86 28.73
C SER A 293 -14.44 11.30 29.24
#